data_AF-A0A2D6ZI21-F1
#
_entry.id   AF-A0A2D6ZI21-F1
#
_cell.length_a   1.000
_cell.length_b   1.000
_cell.length_c   1.000
_cell.angle_alpha   90.00
_cell.angle_beta   90.00
_cell.angle_gamma   90.00
#
_symmetry.space_group_name_H-M   'P 1'
#
loop_
_entity.id
_entity.type
_entity.pdbx_description
1 polymer ?
#
loop_
_entity_poly.entity_id
_entity_poly.type
_entity_poly.pdbx_seq_one_letter_code
_entity_poly.pdbx_strand_id
1 'polypeptide(L)' 'TNWKFRNHIPRPGQTETIAKDDRVSPEQTYRYRVYAAFTSPRGMVGSKPSNEIQVTTKKRDGK' A
#
# COMPACT_ATOMS: atom_id res chain seq x y z
N THR A 1 -19.80 -5.92 0.70
CA THR A 1 -18.36 -5.62 0.92
C THR A 1 -17.52 -6.34 -0.12
N ASN A 2 -17.44 -5.78 -1.34
CA ASN A 2 -16.71 -6.40 -2.45
C ASN A 2 -15.33 -5.73 -2.57
N TRP A 3 -14.40 -6.08 -1.67
CA TRP A 3 -13.05 -5.50 -1.63
C TRP A 3 -12.24 -6.09 -2.79
N LYS A 4 -12.33 -5.47 -3.98
CA LYS A 4 -11.42 -5.80 -5.09
C LYS A 4 -10.03 -5.34 -4.69
N PHE A 5 -9.14 -6.29 -4.39
CA PHE A 5 -7.72 -6.05 -4.13
C PHE A 5 -7.10 -5.30 -5.30
N ARG A 6 -6.81 -4.02 -5.11
CA ARG A 6 -6.01 -3.22 -6.05
C ARG A 6 -4.79 -2.75 -5.30
N ASN A 7 -3.68 -3.46 -5.48
CA ASN A 7 -2.40 -2.93 -5.07
C ASN A 7 -2.04 -1.80 -6.03
N HIS A 8 -2.33 -0.56 -5.62
CA HIS A 8 -2.01 0.60 -6.43
C HIS A 8 -0.52 0.94 -6.35
N ILE A 9 0.19 0.54 -5.30
CA ILE A 9 1.63 0.80 -5.13
C ILE A 9 2.39 -0.36 -5.80
N PRO A 10 3.45 -0.13 -6.60
CA PRO A 10 4.15 -1.22 -7.28
C PRO A 10 4.50 -2.37 -6.33
N ARG A 11 4.32 -3.60 -6.83
CA ARG A 11 4.40 -4.84 -6.05
C ARG A 11 5.82 -5.05 -5.51
N PRO A 12 6.05 -5.02 -4.19
CA PRO A 12 7.29 -5.53 -3.63
C PRO A 12 7.44 -7.02 -4.00
N GLY A 13 8.63 -7.44 -4.44
CA GLY A 13 8.95 -8.84 -4.72
C GLY A 13 8.88 -9.71 -3.46
N GLN A 14 9.10 -11.03 -3.58
CA GLN A 14 8.97 -11.97 -2.45
C GLN A 14 9.87 -11.64 -1.24
N THR A 15 10.96 -10.90 -1.45
CA THR A 15 11.91 -10.49 -0.43
C THR A 15 11.75 -9.04 0.03
N GLU A 16 10.87 -8.27 -0.60
CA GLU A 16 10.71 -6.85 -0.34
C GLU A 16 9.66 -6.62 0.74
N THR A 17 10.05 -5.93 1.80
CA THR A 17 9.17 -5.58 2.93
C THR A 17 8.74 -4.11 2.90
N ILE A 18 9.25 -3.34 1.94
CA ILE A 18 9.03 -1.91 1.79
C ILE A 18 8.35 -1.63 0.44
N ALA A 19 7.35 -0.75 0.46
CA ALA A 19 6.72 -0.24 -0.74
C ALA A 19 6.77 1.29 -0.73
N LYS A 20 6.99 1.89 -1.91
CA LYS A 20 7.07 3.36 -2.08
C LYS A 20 5.93 3.83 -2.97
N ASP A 21 5.09 4.71 -2.45
CA ASP A 21 4.03 5.39 -3.23
C ASP A 21 4.55 6.75 -3.73
N ASP A 22 4.94 6.80 -4.99
CA ASP A 22 5.54 7.97 -5.65
C ASP A 22 4.51 8.91 -6.29
N ARG A 23 3.23 8.54 -6.26
CA ARG A 23 2.12 9.33 -6.83
C ARG A 23 1.41 10.20 -5.81
N VAL A 24 1.97 10.33 -4.60
CA VAL A 24 1.39 11.18 -3.56
C VAL A 24 1.51 12.65 -3.94
N SER A 25 0.39 13.36 -3.85
CA SER A 25 0.31 14.80 -4.01
C SER A 25 0.70 15.49 -2.69
N PRO A 26 1.28 16.69 -2.74
CA PRO A 26 1.51 17.50 -1.55
C PRO A 26 0.19 17.87 -0.85
N GLU A 27 0.27 18.14 0.45
CA GLU A 27 -0.84 18.67 1.26
C GLU A 27 -2.09 17.79 1.29
N GLN A 28 -1.92 16.48 1.02
CA GLN A 28 -3.00 15.51 0.99
C GLN A 28 -2.80 14.48 2.09
N THR A 29 -3.91 14.00 2.64
CA THR A 29 -3.88 12.93 3.63
C THR A 29 -4.22 11.59 3.00
N TYR A 30 -3.35 10.62 3.26
CA TYR A 30 -3.42 9.25 2.75
C TYR A 30 -3.57 8.26 3.90
N ARG A 31 -4.23 7.14 3.62
CA ARG A 31 -4.40 6.03 4.55
C ARG A 31 -3.79 4.77 3.95
N TYR A 32 -2.89 4.14 4.67
CA TYR A 32 -2.19 2.94 4.22
C TYR A 32 -2.48 1.77 5.15
N ARG A 33 -2.56 0.58 4.55
CA ARG A 33 -2.58 -0.72 5.23
C ARG A 33 -1.69 -1.66 4.44
N VAL A 34 -1.00 -2.56 5.14
CA VAL A 34 -0.19 -3.62 4.51
C VAL A 34 -0.81 -4.98 4.80
N TYR A 35 -0.63 -5.90 3.87
CA TYR A 35 -1.02 -7.30 4.01
C TYR A 35 0.02 -8.17 3.33
N ALA A 36 0.21 -9.38 3.82
CA ALA A 36 1.04 -10.37 3.15
C ALA A 36 0.24 -10.96 1.98
N ALA A 37 0.85 -11.04 0.80
CA ALA A 37 0.28 -11.74 -0.34
C ALA A 37 1.09 -13.04 -0.57
N PHE A 38 0.40 -14.16 -0.71
CA PHE A 38 1.03 -15.47 -0.89
C PHE A 38 0.19 -16.38 -1.78
N THR A 39 0.84 -17.37 -2.38
CA THR A 39 0.17 -18.36 -3.22
C THR A 39 -0.51 -19.41 -2.35
N SER A 40 -1.77 -19.72 -2.68
CA SER A 40 -2.52 -20.85 -2.13
C SER A 40 -2.94 -21.80 -3.24
N PRO A 41 -3.40 -23.03 -2.93
CA PRO A 41 -3.96 -23.94 -3.93
C PRO A 41 -5.13 -23.36 -4.73
N ARG A 42 -5.78 -22.28 -4.25
CA ARG A 42 -6.91 -21.59 -4.92
C ARG A 42 -6.49 -20.31 -5.63
N GLY A 43 -5.19 -20.05 -5.75
CA GLY A 43 -4.62 -18.83 -6.35
C GLY A 43 -4.01 -17.89 -5.31
N MET A 44 -3.72 -16.66 -5.75
CA MET A 44 -3.14 -15.61 -4.89
C MET A 44 -4.14 -15.18 -3.81
N VAL A 45 -3.70 -15.22 -2.56
CA VAL A 45 -4.50 -14.80 -1.40
C VAL A 45 -3.72 -13.76 -0.59
N GLY A 46 -4.46 -12.96 0.19
CA GLY A 46 -3.91 -11.97 1.10
C GLY A 46 -4.20 -12.34 2.56
N SER A 47 -3.30 -11.97 3.48
CA SER A 47 -3.56 -12.03 4.92
C SER A 47 -4.63 -11.02 5.34
N LYS A 48 -5.03 -11.08 6.62
CA LYS A 48 -5.71 -9.94 7.26
C LYS A 48 -4.79 -8.70 7.14
N PRO A 49 -5.36 -7.51 6.84
CA PRO A 49 -4.57 -6.28 6.78
C PRO A 49 -4.07 -5.88 8.18
N SER A 50 -2.95 -5.15 8.20
CA SER A 50 -2.44 -4.45 9.37
C SER A 50 -3.43 -3.39 9.89
N ASN A 51 -3.05 -2.76 11.00
CA ASN A 51 -3.65 -1.49 11.40
C ASN A 51 -3.50 -0.44 10.28
N GLU A 52 -4.43 0.51 10.25
CA GLU A 52 -4.39 1.65 9.35
C GLU A 52 -3.42 2.70 9.88
N ILE A 53 -2.56 3.21 8.99
CA ILE A 53 -1.74 4.38 9.26
C ILE A 53 -2.22 5.54 8.39
N GLN A 54 -2.20 6.75 8.94
CA GLN A 54 -2.58 7.97 8.25
C GLN A 54 -1.36 8.86 8.12
N VAL A 55 -1.09 9.34 6.91
CA VAL A 55 0.05 10.19 6.59
C VAL A 55 -0.44 11.42 5.84
N THR A 56 -0.09 12.60 6.32
CA THR A 56 -0.33 13.87 5.61
C THR A 56 0.97 14.32 4.97
N THR A 57 0.95 14.47 3.64
CA THR A 57 2.12 14.96 2.90
C THR A 57 2.29 16.45 3.15
N LYS A 58 3.55 16.87 3.31
CA LYS A 58 3.89 18.28 3.43
C LYS A 58 3.84 18.95 2.06
N LYS A 59 3.72 20.28 2.06
CA LYS A 59 3.96 21.10 0.87
C LYS A 59 5.36 20.80 0.34
N ARG A 60 5.52 20.69 -0.98
CA ARG A 60 6.86 20.62 -1.59
C ARG A 60 7.50 21.98 -1.36
N ASP A 61 8.59 22.02 -0.59
CA ASP A 61 9.45 23.20 -0.54
C ASP A 61 10.04 23.38 -1.94
N GLY A 62 9.55 24.39 -2.66
CA GLY A 62 10.10 24.78 -3.94
C GLY A 62 11.51 25.30 -3.71
N LYS A 63 12.51 24.58 -4.21
CA LYS A 63 13.86 25.09 -4.39
C LYS A 63 14.02 25.52 -5.83
#